data_AF-Q1YVF5-F1
#
_entry.id   AF-Q1YVF5-F1
#
_cell.length_a   1.000
_cell.length_b   1.000
_cell.length_c   1.000
_cell.angle_alpha   90.00
_cell.angle_beta   90.00
_cell.angle_gamma   90.00
#
_symmetry.space_group_name_H-M   'P 1'
#
loop_
_entity.id
_entity.type
_entity.pdbx_description
1 polymer ?
#
loop_
_entity_poly.entity_id
_entity_poly.type
_entity_poly.pdbx_seq_one_letter_code
_entity_poly.pdbx_strand_id
1 'polypeptide(L)'
;MDITELLAFSAKEGASDLHISAGLPPIIRIDGDVRRINLPPMEHRQVHSLIYEIMNDKQRRDYEEFLETDFSFDVPGIARFRVNVFYQNRGAAAVFRTIPSNVLTLEQLGMGDIFKKLALMPRGVSAGYGPHGLGQVDHLGGDGGLCKRQSLRPYFDHRRPHRIRSPK
;
A
#
# COMPACT_ATOMS: atom_id res chain seq x y z
N MET A 1 -13.26 21.12 8.47
CA MET A 1 -12.46 20.57 7.36
C MET A 1 -12.08 19.18 7.78
N ASP A 2 -12.65 18.20 7.08
CA ASP A 2 -12.47 16.79 7.40
C ASP A 2 -11.23 16.25 6.68
N ILE A 3 -10.60 15.22 7.25
CA ILE A 3 -9.48 14.53 6.63
C ILE A 3 -9.90 13.86 5.32
N THR A 4 -11.15 13.37 5.24
CA THR A 4 -11.71 12.79 4.03
C THR A 4 -11.73 13.79 2.87
N GLU A 5 -12.05 15.07 3.13
CA GLU A 5 -12.05 16.13 2.13
C GLU A 5 -10.63 16.42 1.60
N LEU A 6 -9.63 16.43 2.48
CA LEU A 6 -8.22 16.62 2.11
C LEU A 6 -7.69 15.46 1.26
N LEU A 7 -8.06 14.23 1.61
CA LEU A 7 -7.71 13.04 0.84
C LEU A 7 -8.41 13.01 -0.51
N ALA A 8 -9.69 13.38 -0.56
CA ALA A 8 -10.45 13.52 -1.80
C ALA A 8 -9.82 14.56 -2.73
N PHE A 9 -9.44 15.71 -2.19
CA PHE A 9 -8.74 16.77 -2.93
C PHE A 9 -7.39 16.27 -3.47
N SER A 10 -6.60 15.61 -2.63
CA SER A 10 -5.29 15.08 -3.01
C SER A 10 -5.39 14.04 -4.14
N ALA A 11 -6.36 13.13 -4.05
CA ALA A 11 -6.61 12.14 -5.09
C ALA A 11 -7.11 12.78 -6.40
N LYS A 12 -7.96 13.81 -6.31
CA LYS A 12 -8.47 14.54 -7.49
C LYS A 12 -7.36 15.29 -8.23
N GLU A 13 -6.41 15.86 -7.50
CA GLU A 13 -5.24 16.54 -8.08
C GLU A 13 -4.16 15.56 -8.57
N GLY A 14 -4.35 14.25 -8.42
CA GLY A 14 -3.38 13.24 -8.83
C GLY A 14 -2.13 13.19 -7.93
N ALA A 15 -2.25 13.59 -6.67
CA ALA A 15 -1.12 13.58 -5.74
C ALA A 15 -0.72 12.15 -5.32
N SER A 16 0.59 11.89 -5.31
CA SER A 16 1.17 10.63 -4.84
C SER A 16 1.16 10.54 -3.31
N ASP A 17 1.44 11.67 -2.64
CA ASP A 17 1.54 11.76 -1.20
C ASP A 17 0.90 13.06 -0.68
N LEU A 18 0.13 12.96 0.41
CA LEU A 18 -0.35 14.09 1.21
C LEU A 18 0.39 14.09 2.54
N HIS A 19 1.01 15.22 2.88
CA HIS A 19 1.73 15.46 4.12
C HIS A 19 0.95 16.46 4.97
N ILE A 20 0.63 16.05 6.20
CA ILE A 20 0.01 16.90 7.21
C ILE A 20 0.98 17.00 8.37
N SER A 21 1.26 18.22 8.82
CA SER A 21 2.34 18.50 9.75
C SER A 21 1.96 19.68 10.64
N ALA A 22 2.05 19.52 11.95
CA ALA A 22 1.76 20.59 12.89
C ALA A 22 2.62 21.83 12.62
N GLY A 23 1.99 23.01 12.62
CA GLY A 23 2.62 24.30 12.33
C GLY A 23 2.89 24.56 10.85
N LEU A 24 2.35 23.74 9.95
CA LEU A 24 2.46 23.93 8.50
C LEU A 24 1.09 23.75 7.83
N PRO A 25 0.87 24.38 6.66
CA PRO A 25 -0.28 24.04 5.83
C PRO A 25 -0.12 22.62 5.26
N PRO A 26 -1.21 21.92 4.92
CA PRO A 26 -1.15 20.65 4.20
C PRO A 26 -0.34 20.77 2.92
N ILE A 27 0.47 19.75 2.63
CA ILE A 27 1.38 19.73 1.49
C ILE A 27 1.10 18.47 0.68
N ILE A 28 0.94 18.62 -0.63
CA ILE A 28 0.74 17.50 -1.55
C ILE A 28 1.96 17.35 -2.46
N ARG A 29 2.25 16.11 -2.83
CA ARG A 29 3.27 15.78 -3.82
C ARG A 29 2.59 15.35 -5.12
N ILE A 30 2.86 16.04 -6.21
CA ILE A 30 2.35 15.72 -7.56
C ILE A 30 3.57 15.55 -8.45
N ASP A 31 3.71 14.40 -9.11
CA ASP A 31 4.83 14.09 -10.02
C ASP A 31 6.23 14.35 -9.43
N GLY A 32 6.38 14.18 -8.11
CA GLY A 32 7.64 14.43 -7.38
C GLY A 32 7.76 15.84 -6.79
N ASP A 33 7.00 16.81 -7.30
CA ASP A 33 6.99 18.20 -6.85
C ASP A 33 6.11 18.39 -5.61
N VAL A 34 6.63 19.13 -4.64
CA VAL A 34 5.98 19.38 -3.36
C VAL A 34 5.27 20.74 -3.38
N ARG A 35 3.94 20.74 -3.29
CA ARG A 35 3.08 21.94 -3.34
C ARG A 35 2.28 22.10 -2.05
N ARG A 36 2.22 23.32 -1.52
CA ARG A 36 1.40 23.65 -0.34
C ARG A 36 -0.02 23.95 -0.79
N ILE A 37 -1.01 23.35 -0.12
CA ILE A 37 -2.41 23.72 -0.31
C ILE A 37 -2.62 25.11 0.30
N ASN A 38 -3.42 25.96 -0.35
CA ASN A 38 -3.76 27.30 0.13
C ASN A 38 -4.74 27.25 1.31
N LEU A 39 -4.26 26.72 2.43
CA LEU A 39 -4.98 26.57 3.68
C LEU A 39 -4.16 27.18 4.81
N PRO A 40 -4.81 27.63 5.90
CA PRO A 40 -4.09 28.09 7.07
C PRO A 40 -3.22 26.96 7.65
N PRO A 41 -2.08 27.30 8.28
CA PRO A 41 -1.29 26.34 9.03
C PRO A 41 -2.13 25.60 10.07
N MET A 42 -1.90 24.29 10.21
CA MET A 42 -2.66 23.46 11.13
C MET A 42 -1.95 23.37 12.48
N GLU A 43 -2.65 23.63 13.56
CA GLU A 43 -2.12 23.49 14.92
C GLU A 43 -1.99 22.02 15.31
N HIS A 44 -1.10 21.73 16.27
CA HIS A 44 -0.88 20.35 16.75
C HIS A 44 -2.19 19.64 17.14
N ARG A 45 -3.09 20.33 17.86
CA ARG A 45 -4.38 19.79 18.27
C ARG A 45 -5.26 19.41 17.08
N GLN A 46 -5.29 20.24 16.05
CA GLN A 46 -6.10 19.98 14.85
C GLN A 46 -5.58 18.76 14.10
N VAL A 47 -4.25 18.68 13.90
CA VAL A 47 -3.62 17.54 13.22
C VAL A 47 -3.82 16.25 14.02
N HIS A 48 -3.66 16.31 15.34
CA HIS A 48 -3.88 15.16 16.23
C HIS A 48 -5.33 14.66 16.18
N SER A 49 -6.32 15.55 16.25
CA SER A 49 -7.73 15.16 16.14
C SER A 49 -8.04 14.46 14.80
N LEU A 50 -7.58 15.00 13.68
CA LEU A 50 -7.80 14.43 12.35
C LEU A 50 -7.18 13.03 12.20
N ILE A 51 -6.00 12.85 12.76
CA ILE A 51 -5.29 11.57 12.78
C ILE A 51 -6.02 10.56 13.69
N TYR A 52 -6.54 11.01 14.83
CA TYR A 52 -7.25 10.12 15.76
C TYR A 52 -8.60 9.64 15.19
N GLU A 53 -9.26 10.44 14.36
CA GLU A 53 -10.52 10.08 13.71
C GLU A 53 -10.40 8.88 12.76
N ILE A 54 -9.25 8.73 12.09
CA ILE A 54 -9.00 7.62 11.14
C ILE A 54 -8.39 6.38 11.81
N MET A 55 -7.99 6.49 13.09
CA MET A 55 -7.38 5.40 13.83
C MET A 55 -8.39 4.58 14.65
N ASN A 56 -8.20 3.26 14.64
CA ASN A 56 -8.85 2.33 15.55
C ASN A 56 -8.14 2.31 16.92
N ASP A 57 -8.80 1.80 17.95
CA ASP A 57 -8.26 1.78 19.33
C ASP A 57 -6.89 1.10 19.45
N LYS A 58 -6.64 0.05 18.67
CA LYS A 58 -5.31 -0.59 18.63
C LYS A 58 -4.24 0.37 18.08
N GLN A 59 -4.53 1.05 16.98
CA GLN A 59 -3.60 1.98 16.33
C GLN A 59 -3.35 3.21 17.21
N ARG A 60 -4.36 3.67 17.96
CA ARG A 60 -4.20 4.75 18.95
C ARG A 60 -3.25 4.36 20.05
N ARG A 61 -3.38 3.13 20.59
CA ARG A 61 -2.44 2.61 21.59
C ARG A 61 -1.03 2.49 21.02
N ASP A 62 -0.89 1.90 19.83
CA ASP A 62 0.40 1.77 19.16
C ASP A 62 1.04 3.17 18.94
N TYR A 63 0.26 4.17 18.51
CA TYR A 63 0.73 5.55 18.35
C TYR A 63 1.11 6.23 19.68
N GLU A 64 0.36 6.02 20.75
CA GLU A 64 0.67 6.60 22.07
C GLU A 64 1.90 5.95 22.71
N GLU A 65 2.14 4.66 22.47
CA GLU A 65 3.26 3.91 23.01
C GLU A 65 4.55 4.14 22.23
N PHE A 66 4.49 4.05 20.89
CA PHE A 66 5.67 4.11 20.02
C PHE A 66 5.90 5.48 19.39
N LEU A 67 4.96 6.43 19.56
CA LEU A 67 4.96 7.75 18.90
C LEU A 67 4.92 7.69 17.36
N GLU A 68 4.73 6.50 16.81
CA GLU A 68 4.58 6.24 15.39
C GLU A 68 3.67 5.02 15.15
N THR A 69 2.98 5.00 14.02
CA THR A 69 2.22 3.83 13.57
C THR A 69 2.00 3.87 12.07
N ASP A 70 1.95 2.70 11.43
CA ASP A 70 1.59 2.57 10.02
C ASP A 70 0.35 1.69 9.83
N PHE A 71 -0.57 2.16 8.99
CA PHE A 71 -1.79 1.44 8.68
C PHE A 71 -2.31 1.77 7.28
N SER A 72 -3.31 1.02 6.83
CA SER A 72 -4.04 1.33 5.61
C SER A 72 -5.38 1.95 5.96
N PHE A 73 -5.77 2.99 5.23
CA PHE A 73 -7.08 3.63 5.33
C PHE A 73 -7.73 3.63 3.95
N ASP A 74 -8.98 3.20 3.86
CA ASP A 74 -9.71 3.13 2.60
C ASP A 74 -10.82 4.18 2.60
N VAL A 75 -10.85 5.02 1.56
CA VAL A 75 -11.91 6.01 1.37
C VAL A 75 -12.81 5.54 0.23
N PRO A 76 -14.05 5.10 0.53
CA PRO A 76 -14.95 4.56 -0.48
C PRO A 76 -15.15 5.52 -1.65
N GLY A 77 -14.93 5.02 -2.87
CA GLY A 77 -15.12 5.79 -4.11
C GLY A 77 -13.97 6.74 -4.47
N ILE A 78 -12.90 6.81 -3.67
CA ILE A 78 -11.72 7.65 -3.96
C ILE A 78 -10.50 6.77 -4.20
N ALA A 79 -9.89 6.25 -3.12
CA ALA A 79 -8.68 5.45 -3.18
C ALA A 79 -8.39 4.84 -1.80
N ARG A 80 -7.48 3.87 -1.79
CA ARG A 80 -6.85 3.36 -0.58
C ARG A 80 -5.56 4.13 -0.32
N PHE A 81 -5.30 4.44 0.94
CA PHE A 81 -4.11 5.16 1.38
C PHE A 81 -3.29 4.29 2.33
N ARG A 82 -1.96 4.35 2.19
CA ARG A 82 -1.05 3.93 3.26
C ARG A 82 -0.76 5.14 4.12
N VAL A 83 -1.16 5.08 5.37
CA VAL A 83 -1.00 6.15 6.34
C VAL A 83 0.17 5.80 7.24
N ASN A 84 1.10 6.73 7.37
CA ASN A 84 2.14 6.69 8.38
C ASN A 84 1.99 7.92 9.25
N VAL A 85 1.86 7.70 10.55
CA VAL A 85 1.66 8.74 11.54
C VAL A 85 2.84 8.72 12.48
N PHE A 86 3.38 9.90 12.80
CA PHE A 86 4.54 10.02 13.66
C PHE A 86 4.54 11.36 14.39
N TYR A 87 5.30 11.43 15.48
CA TYR A 87 5.57 12.67 16.20
C TYR A 87 6.86 13.32 15.70
N GLN A 88 6.84 14.62 15.49
CA GLN A 88 8.01 15.42 15.11
C GLN A 88 8.16 16.62 16.06
N ASN A 89 9.24 17.40 15.90
CA ASN A 89 9.54 18.52 16.80
C ASN A 89 8.41 19.57 16.93
N ARG A 90 7.57 19.73 15.91
CA ARG A 90 6.43 20.67 15.94
C ARG A 90 5.12 20.05 16.46
N GLY A 91 5.10 18.75 16.73
CA GLY A 91 3.92 18.00 17.15
C GLY A 91 3.59 16.82 16.23
N ALA A 92 2.32 16.42 16.21
CA ALA A 92 1.82 15.35 15.35
C ALA A 92 2.02 15.64 13.86
N ALA A 93 2.36 14.60 13.10
CA ALA A 93 2.43 14.61 11.65
C ALA A 93 1.93 13.28 11.07
N ALA A 94 1.47 13.33 9.82
CA ALA A 94 1.03 12.17 9.09
C ALA A 94 1.34 12.31 7.60
N VAL A 95 1.65 11.17 6.97
CA VAL A 95 1.88 11.04 5.54
C VAL A 95 0.91 10.00 4.99
N PHE A 96 0.15 10.41 3.99
CA PHE A 96 -0.84 9.61 3.30
C PHE A 96 -0.33 9.35 1.89
N ARG A 97 0.02 8.11 1.59
CA ARG A 97 0.41 7.71 0.24
C ARG A 97 -0.76 7.05 -0.46
N THR A 98 -1.13 7.56 -1.63
CA THR A 98 -2.19 6.97 -2.45
C THR A 98 -1.72 5.63 -2.99
N ILE A 99 -2.50 4.57 -2.77
CA ILE A 99 -2.29 3.26 -3.38
C ILE A 99 -3.20 3.19 -4.63
N PRO A 100 -2.64 3.03 -5.84
CA PRO A 100 -3.45 2.94 -7.04
C PRO A 100 -4.38 1.73 -6.98
N SER A 101 -5.67 1.94 -7.25
CA SER A 101 -6.67 0.86 -7.26
C SER A 101 -6.51 -0.07 -8.47
N ASN A 102 -5.97 0.46 -9.58
CA ASN A 102 -5.67 -0.32 -10.77
C ASN A 102 -4.22 -0.81 -10.73
N VAL A 103 -4.08 -2.12 -10.58
CA VAL A 103 -2.80 -2.79 -10.76
C VAL A 103 -2.48 -2.80 -12.25
N LEU A 104 -1.38 -2.17 -12.64
CA LEU A 104 -0.95 -2.10 -14.04
C LEU A 104 -0.50 -3.48 -14.53
N THR A 105 -0.93 -3.83 -15.74
CA THR A 105 -0.46 -5.05 -16.41
C THR A 105 1.00 -4.92 -16.85
N LEU A 106 1.70 -6.04 -17.01
CA LEU A 106 3.08 -6.06 -17.52
C LEU A 106 3.21 -5.32 -18.86
N GLU A 107 2.19 -5.41 -19.71
CA GLU A 107 2.17 -4.74 -21.02
C GLU A 107 2.06 -3.22 -20.89
N GLN A 108 1.23 -2.72 -19.96
CA GLN A 108 1.08 -1.29 -19.67
C GLN A 108 2.35 -0.69 -19.04
N LEU A 109 3.13 -1.51 -18.32
CA LEU A 109 4.43 -1.13 -17.77
C LEU A 109 5.56 -1.16 -18.82
N GLY A 110 5.26 -1.49 -20.09
CA GLY A 110 6.26 -1.62 -21.14
C GLY A 110 7.24 -2.79 -20.91
N MET A 111 6.85 -3.77 -20.10
CA MET A 111 7.69 -4.89 -19.74
C MET A 111 7.63 -5.98 -20.81
N GLY A 112 8.80 -6.36 -21.34
CA GLY A 112 8.91 -7.43 -22.33
C GLY A 112 8.48 -8.79 -21.79
N ASP A 113 8.20 -9.73 -22.69
CA ASP A 113 7.72 -11.08 -22.34
C ASP A 113 8.66 -11.89 -21.44
N ILE A 114 9.90 -11.42 -21.25
CA ILE A 114 10.85 -12.01 -20.30
C ILE A 114 10.31 -11.99 -18.86
N PHE A 115 9.56 -10.94 -18.48
CA PHE A 115 8.95 -10.83 -17.16
C PHE A 115 7.79 -11.81 -16.99
N LYS A 116 7.01 -12.07 -18.04
CA LYS A 116 5.98 -13.13 -18.04
C LYS A 116 6.61 -14.51 -17.83
N LYS A 117 7.74 -14.78 -18.47
CA LYS A 117 8.47 -16.06 -18.31
C LYS A 117 9.05 -16.22 -16.90
N LEU A 118 9.56 -15.14 -16.29
CA LEU A 118 10.04 -15.14 -14.91
C LEU A 118 8.92 -15.40 -13.90
N ALA A 119 7.76 -14.76 -14.08
CA ALA A 119 6.58 -14.96 -13.23
C ALA A 119 6.06 -16.42 -13.26
N LEU A 120 6.22 -17.10 -14.39
CA LEU A 120 5.77 -18.49 -14.59
C LEU A 120 6.79 -19.56 -14.15
N MET A 121 7.96 -19.18 -13.64
CA MET A 121 8.95 -20.15 -13.19
C MET A 121 8.47 -20.87 -11.92
N PRO A 122 8.42 -22.22 -11.90
CA PRO A 122 7.86 -22.96 -10.78
C PRO A 122 8.72 -22.92 -9.51
N ARG A 123 10.02 -22.59 -9.63
CA ARG A 123 10.98 -22.46 -8.53
C ARG A 123 12.09 -21.49 -8.93
N GLY A 124 12.49 -20.63 -8.00
CA GLY A 124 13.57 -19.65 -8.18
C GLY A 124 13.40 -18.48 -7.23
N VAL A 125 14.48 -17.76 -6.94
CA VAL A 125 14.43 -16.46 -6.24
C VAL A 125 14.70 -15.39 -7.27
N SER A 126 13.72 -14.51 -7.50
CA SER A 126 13.89 -13.31 -8.30
C SER A 126 13.99 -12.10 -7.37
N ALA A 127 15.00 -11.26 -7.57
CA ALA A 127 15.19 -10.02 -6.83
C ALA A 127 15.15 -8.84 -7.81
N GLY A 128 14.14 -7.98 -7.65
CA GLY A 128 14.07 -6.72 -8.37
C GLY A 128 14.85 -5.65 -7.62
N TYR A 129 15.89 -5.08 -8.24
CA TYR A 129 16.62 -3.94 -7.70
C TYR A 129 16.19 -2.67 -8.41
N GLY A 130 15.90 -1.62 -7.64
CA GLY A 130 15.58 -0.29 -8.17
C GLY A 130 15.54 0.77 -7.05
N PRO A 131 15.74 2.05 -7.39
CA PRO A 131 15.65 3.15 -6.43
C PRO A 131 14.24 3.30 -5.84
N HIS A 132 14.17 3.85 -4.63
CA HIS A 132 12.90 4.09 -3.92
C HIS A 132 11.96 4.95 -4.77
N GLY A 133 10.74 4.47 -5.04
CA GLY A 133 9.69 5.20 -5.76
C GLY A 133 9.35 4.69 -7.17
N LEU A 134 10.12 3.77 -7.76
CA LEU A 134 9.83 3.21 -9.10
C LEU A 134 8.82 2.03 -9.10
N GLY A 135 7.86 2.00 -8.19
CA GLY A 135 6.78 0.99 -8.26
C GLY A 135 7.21 -0.46 -7.97
N GLN A 136 8.29 -0.68 -7.21
CA GLN A 136 8.76 -2.02 -6.82
C GLN A 136 7.68 -2.86 -6.10
N VAL A 137 6.76 -2.19 -5.39
CA VAL A 137 5.59 -2.82 -4.74
C VAL A 137 4.44 -3.09 -5.71
N ASP A 138 4.24 -2.27 -6.75
CA ASP A 138 3.29 -2.57 -7.83
C ASP A 138 3.80 -3.75 -8.69
N HIS A 139 5.12 -3.86 -8.86
CA HIS A 139 5.79 -4.95 -9.56
C HIS A 139 5.56 -6.33 -8.91
N LEU A 140 5.48 -6.39 -7.57
CA LEU A 140 5.17 -7.62 -6.83
C LEU A 140 3.66 -7.77 -6.55
N GLY A 141 2.91 -6.67 -6.55
CA GLY A 141 1.45 -6.65 -6.40
C GLY A 141 0.69 -7.12 -7.65
N GLY A 142 1.29 -6.98 -8.84
CA GLY A 142 0.81 -7.49 -10.13
C GLY A 142 0.48 -8.98 -10.16
N ASP A 143 1.27 -9.78 -9.45
CA ASP A 143 1.11 -11.24 -9.35
C ASP A 143 0.36 -11.69 -8.08
N GLY A 144 -0.05 -10.74 -7.22
CA GLY A 144 -0.89 -11.02 -6.06
C GLY A 144 -2.31 -11.47 -6.42
N GLY A 145 -2.71 -11.33 -7.69
CA GLY A 145 -3.98 -11.80 -8.23
C GLY A 145 -3.98 -13.25 -8.74
N LEU A 146 -2.83 -13.82 -9.12
CA LEU A 146 -2.75 -15.17 -9.67
C LEU A 146 -2.30 -16.25 -8.67
N CYS A 147 -1.85 -15.85 -7.48
CA CYS A 147 -1.55 -16.77 -6.37
C CYS A 147 -2.73 -16.90 -5.36
N LYS A 148 -3.97 -16.79 -5.82
CA LYS A 148 -5.14 -17.37 -5.12
C LYS A 148 -5.51 -18.70 -5.78
N ARG A 149 -4.91 -19.78 -5.27
CA ARG A 149 -5.33 -21.20 -5.37
C ARG A 149 -6.46 -21.50 -6.37
N GLN A 150 -6.13 -22.04 -7.53
CA GLN A 150 -6.93 -23.14 -8.11
C GLN A 150 -6.42 -24.46 -7.54
N SER A 151 -6.69 -24.70 -6.25
CA SER A 151 -6.67 -26.05 -5.70
C SER A 151 -8.07 -26.64 -5.84
N LEU A 152 -8.48 -26.97 -7.06
CA LEU A 152 -9.55 -27.95 -7.27
C LEU A 152 -8.94 -29.31 -6.92
N ARG A 153 -9.04 -29.70 -5.65
CA ARG A 153 -8.85 -31.11 -5.25
C ARG A 153 -10.13 -31.85 -5.60
N PRO A 154 -10.13 -32.84 -6.51
CA PRO A 154 -11.21 -33.79 -6.55
C PRO A 154 -11.14 -34.71 -5.33
N TYR A 155 -12.34 -34.89 -4.78
CA TYR A 155 -12.75 -35.75 -3.69
C TYR A 155 -12.17 -37.17 -3.77
N PHE A 156 -11.92 -37.75 -2.60
CA PHE A 156 -11.52 -39.15 -2.37
C PHE A 156 -12.30 -40.17 -3.23
N ASP A 157 -11.60 -41.14 -3.81
CA ASP A 157 -12.14 -42.50 -3.97
C ASP A 157 -11.06 -43.57 -3.72
N HIS A 158 -11.44 -44.55 -2.91
CA HIS A 158 -10.70 -45.75 -2.55
C HIS A 158 -10.72 -46.74 -3.72
N ARG A 159 -9.57 -47.34 -4.08
CA ARG A 159 -9.44 -48.78 -4.42
C ARG A 159 -8.00 -49.20 -4.79
N ARG A 160 -7.43 -49.96 -3.85
CA ARG A 160 -6.60 -51.18 -4.02
C ARG A 160 -5.11 -51.12 -4.44
N PRO A 161 -4.33 -52.12 -3.95
CA PRO A 161 -2.86 -52.14 -3.95
C PRO A 161 -2.30 -52.97 -5.12
N HIS A 162 -1.02 -52.90 -5.45
CA HIS A 162 -0.24 -54.08 -5.90
C HIS A 162 1.29 -53.87 -6.01
N ARG A 163 2.00 -54.78 -5.33
CA ARG A 163 3.25 -55.48 -5.68
C ARG A 163 4.51 -54.69 -6.03
N ILE A 164 5.43 -54.67 -5.06
CA ILE A 164 6.87 -54.58 -5.24
C ILE A 164 7.37 -55.93 -5.80
N ARG A 165 8.08 -55.93 -6.94
CA ARG A 165 8.93 -57.04 -7.40
C ARG A 165 10.39 -56.68 -7.11
N SER A 166 11.09 -57.55 -6.38
CA SER A 166 12.52 -57.49 -6.14
C SER A 166 13.32 -57.85 -7.41
N PRO A 167 14.52 -57.26 -7.63
CA PRO A 167 15.41 -57.67 -8.71
C PRO A 167 16.27 -58.88 -8.30
N LYS A 168 16.63 -59.70 -9.28
CA LYS A 168 17.79 -60.61 -9.24
C LYS A 168 19.00 -59.87 -9.79
#